data_AF-A0A7J9D6L3-F1
#
_entry.id   AF-A0A7J9D6L3-F1
#
_cell.length_a   1.000
_cell.length_b   1.000
_cell.length_c   1.000
_cell.angle_alpha   90.00
_cell.angle_beta   90.00
_cell.angle_gamma   90.00
#
_symmetry.space_group_name_H-M   'P 1'
#
loop_
_entity.id
_entity.type
_entity.pdbx_description
1 polymer ?
#
loop_
_entity_poly.entity_id
_entity_poly.type
_entity_poly.pdbx_seq_one_letter_code
_entity_poly.pdbx_strand_id
1 'polypeptide(L)'
;MLDGKGGEFYVVTDPIDNAADPKPGTLRHAVTQTGLLWISFEGSMTIKLKQELIVTSEKTIDARGANVEICNGASITIQFAKNVIIHDHQIHYIIPAKGGMIKDGENHHGLW
;
A
#
# COMPACT_ATOMS: atom_id res chain seq x y z
N MET A 1 17.33 14.49 12.86
CA MET A 1 16.09 14.54 12.05
C MET A 1 15.06 13.76 12.88
N LEU A 2 13.93 14.40 13.21
CA LEU A 2 12.92 13.86 14.13
C LEU A 2 11.91 13.05 13.29
N ASP A 3 12.27 11.81 12.96
CA ASP A 3 11.60 11.04 11.91
C ASP A 3 10.86 9.86 12.56
N GLY A 4 9.52 9.88 12.52
CA GLY A 4 8.67 8.78 13.00
C GLY A 4 8.36 8.86 14.50
N LYS A 5 7.20 9.40 14.87
CA LYS A 5 6.66 9.21 16.23
C LYS A 5 6.24 7.74 16.42
N GLY A 6 7.20 6.87 16.72
CA GLY A 6 7.01 5.60 17.45
C GLY A 6 6.55 4.37 16.68
N GLY A 7 6.53 4.37 15.36
CA GLY A 7 6.10 3.22 14.54
C GLY A 7 7.23 2.34 14.04
N GLU A 8 6.91 1.09 13.72
CA GLU A 8 7.80 0.18 13.00
C GLU A 8 7.99 0.69 11.55
N PHE A 9 9.18 0.47 11.00
CA PHE A 9 9.47 0.77 9.60
C PHE A 9 9.23 -0.45 8.72
N TYR A 10 8.61 -0.23 7.57
CA TYR A 10 8.46 -1.23 6.53
C TYR A 10 9.05 -0.68 5.23
N VAL A 11 9.94 -1.44 4.59
CA VAL A 11 10.52 -1.06 3.29
C VAL A 11 9.90 -1.94 2.21
N VAL A 12 9.26 -1.33 1.23
CA VAL A 12 8.79 -1.99 0.02
C VAL A 12 9.99 -2.22 -0.91
N THR A 13 10.23 -3.48 -1.23
CA THR A 13 11.33 -3.96 -2.08
C THR A 13 10.83 -4.69 -3.33
N ASP A 14 9.56 -5.08 -3.36
CA ASP A 14 8.93 -5.81 -4.47
C ASP A 14 7.69 -5.06 -4.99
N PRO A 15 7.68 -4.61 -6.25
CA PRO A 15 6.53 -3.92 -6.85
C PRO A 15 5.41 -4.88 -7.30
N ILE A 16 5.60 -6.20 -7.21
CA ILE A 16 4.62 -7.18 -7.68
C ILE A 16 3.38 -7.18 -6.79
N ASP A 17 2.21 -7.01 -7.40
CA ASP A 17 0.93 -7.12 -6.71
C ASP A 17 0.33 -8.53 -6.78
N ASN A 18 -0.14 -9.01 -5.63
CA ASN A 18 -1.05 -10.15 -5.51
C ASN A 18 -2.19 -9.76 -4.56
N ALA A 19 -3.38 -9.57 -5.11
CA ALA A 19 -4.54 -9.05 -4.38
C ALA A 19 -4.93 -9.89 -3.16
N ALA A 20 -4.88 -11.23 -3.27
CA ALA A 20 -5.32 -12.13 -2.21
C ALA A 20 -4.18 -12.62 -1.32
N ASP A 21 -2.99 -12.87 -1.87
CA ASP A 21 -1.85 -13.43 -1.13
C ASP A 21 -0.59 -12.58 -1.33
N PRO A 22 -0.55 -11.38 -0.75
CA PRO A 22 0.59 -10.49 -0.88
C PRO A 22 1.76 -11.00 -0.04
N LYS A 23 2.98 -10.90 -0.57
CA LYS A 23 4.20 -11.36 0.11
C LYS A 23 4.85 -10.22 0.91
N PRO A 24 5.57 -10.52 2.00
CA PRO A 24 6.48 -9.57 2.63
C PRO A 24 7.41 -8.93 1.59
N GLY A 25 7.67 -7.64 1.75
CA GLY A 25 8.38 -6.79 0.77
C GLY A 25 7.45 -6.08 -0.24
N THR A 26 6.19 -6.49 -0.38
CA THR A 26 5.22 -5.79 -1.27
C THR A 26 4.44 -4.68 -0.56
N LEU A 27 3.94 -3.70 -1.33
CA LEU A 27 3.10 -2.61 -0.80
C LEU A 27 1.79 -3.15 -0.18
N ARG A 28 1.14 -4.13 -0.82
CA ARG A 28 -0.11 -4.70 -0.30
C ARG A 28 0.06 -5.42 1.02
N HIS A 29 1.16 -6.15 1.17
CA HIS A 29 1.47 -6.75 2.46
C HIS A 29 1.66 -5.66 3.51
N ALA A 30 2.40 -4.59 3.20
CA ALA A 30 2.67 -3.48 4.13
C ALA A 30 1.39 -2.78 4.64
N VAL A 31 0.49 -2.38 3.74
CA VAL A 31 -0.69 -1.58 4.09
C VAL A 31 -1.78 -2.35 4.85
N THR A 32 -1.70 -3.69 4.86
CA THR A 32 -2.66 -4.56 5.55
C THR A 32 -2.21 -5.00 6.94
N GLN A 33 -0.94 -4.79 7.31
CA GLN A 33 -0.42 -5.13 8.63
C GLN A 33 -1.08 -4.28 9.74
N THR A 34 -1.21 -4.84 10.93
CA THR A 34 -1.68 -4.10 12.10
C THR A 34 -0.62 -3.15 12.66
N GLY A 35 -1.06 -2.17 13.46
CA GLY A 35 -0.16 -1.23 14.13
C GLY A 35 0.27 -0.03 13.30
N LEU A 36 1.00 0.87 13.95
CA LEU A 36 1.53 2.09 13.36
C LEU A 36 2.76 1.76 12.51
N LEU A 37 2.64 1.96 11.19
CA LEU A 37 3.70 1.62 10.25
C LEU A 37 4.08 2.80 9.38
N TRP A 38 5.39 3.03 9.30
CA TRP A 38 6.00 3.92 8.32
C TRP A 38 6.51 3.09 7.13
N ILE A 39 5.77 3.15 6.03
CA ILE A 39 6.04 2.42 4.80
C ILE A 39 6.84 3.33 3.87
N SER A 40 8.04 2.89 3.52
CA SER A 40 8.96 3.55 2.58
C SER A 40 9.31 2.59 1.45
N PHE A 41 10.10 3.06 0.47
CA PHE A 41 10.45 2.31 -0.73
C PHE A 41 11.97 2.23 -0.88
N GLU A 42 12.49 1.04 -1.21
CA GLU A 42 13.93 0.83 -1.40
C GLU A 42 14.50 1.64 -2.59
N GLY A 43 13.66 1.96 -3.56
CA GLY A 43 13.99 2.79 -4.70
C GLY A 43 12.79 3.06 -5.59
N SER A 44 13.01 3.74 -6.72
CA SER A 44 11.97 4.03 -7.70
C SER A 44 11.33 2.75 -8.24
N MET A 45 10.01 2.72 -8.33
CA MET A 45 9.28 1.56 -8.84
C MET A 45 7.92 1.91 -9.42
N THR A 46 7.46 1.09 -10.35
CA THR A 46 6.12 1.15 -10.92
C THR A 46 5.29 -0.03 -10.41
N ILE A 47 4.21 0.26 -9.70
CA ILE A 47 3.32 -0.71 -9.09
C ILE A 47 2.01 -0.75 -9.87
N LYS A 48 1.72 -1.90 -10.47
CA LYS A 48 0.44 -2.16 -11.13
C LYS A 48 -0.45 -2.98 -10.21
N LEU A 49 -1.41 -2.31 -9.57
CA LEU A 49 -2.41 -2.96 -8.72
C LEU A 49 -3.40 -3.77 -9.57
N LYS A 50 -3.56 -5.06 -9.26
CA LYS A 50 -4.52 -5.95 -9.93
C LYS A 50 -5.96 -5.66 -9.55
N GLN A 51 -6.16 -5.29 -8.28
CA GLN A 51 -7.44 -4.91 -7.67
C GLN A 51 -7.17 -3.80 -6.65
N GLU A 52 -8.23 -3.18 -6.12
CA GLU A 52 -8.10 -2.07 -5.16
C GLU A 52 -7.15 -2.40 -4.01
N LEU A 53 -6.27 -1.45 -3.66
CA LEU A 53 -5.38 -1.56 -2.52
C LEU A 53 -6.09 -1.04 -1.27
N ILE A 54 -6.61 -1.94 -0.44
CA ILE A 54 -7.27 -1.57 0.81
C ILE A 54 -6.21 -1.22 1.86
N VAL A 55 -6.24 0.01 2.36
CA VAL A 55 -5.28 0.52 3.36
C VAL A 55 -5.92 0.53 4.74
N THR A 56 -5.27 -0.15 5.70
CA THR A 56 -5.71 -0.20 7.11
C THR A 56 -5.30 1.06 7.89
N SER A 57 -5.73 1.19 9.14
CA SER A 57 -5.43 2.37 9.99
C SER A 57 -3.96 2.47 10.37
N GLU A 58 -3.54 3.66 10.81
CA GLU A 58 -2.20 3.97 11.35
C GLU A 58 -1.07 3.70 10.34
N LYS A 59 -1.22 4.25 9.13
CA LYS A 59 -0.27 4.06 8.04
C LYS A 59 0.28 5.39 7.55
N THR A 60 1.60 5.48 7.45
CA THR A 60 2.26 6.47 6.61
C THR A 60 2.85 5.73 5.42
N ILE A 61 2.43 6.07 4.20
CA ILE A 61 3.03 5.58 2.95
C ILE A 61 3.78 6.76 2.34
N ASP A 62 5.11 6.71 2.41
CA ASP A 62 6.02 7.81 2.10
C ASP A 62 6.97 7.43 0.98
N ALA A 63 6.76 8.03 -0.19
CA ALA A 63 7.57 7.80 -1.38
C ALA A 63 8.74 8.79 -1.54
N ARG A 64 8.98 9.68 -0.56
CA ARG A 64 10.11 10.63 -0.65
C ARG A 64 11.43 9.90 -0.86
N GLY A 65 12.21 10.39 -1.83
CA GLY A 65 13.50 9.80 -2.20
C GLY A 65 13.42 8.72 -3.29
N ALA A 66 12.22 8.35 -3.75
CA ALA A 66 11.99 7.41 -4.84
C ALA A 66 10.90 7.93 -5.79
N ASN A 67 11.02 7.65 -7.10
CA ASN A 67 9.89 7.85 -8.01
C ASN A 67 8.98 6.62 -7.94
N VAL A 68 7.88 6.72 -7.18
CA VAL A 68 6.92 5.62 -7.00
C VAL A 68 5.65 5.93 -7.78
N GLU A 69 5.40 5.10 -8.80
CA GLU A 69 4.23 5.21 -9.67
C GLU A 69 3.24 4.10 -9.35
N ILE A 70 1.97 4.45 -9.15
CA ILE A 70 0.86 3.50 -9.11
C ILE A 70 0.01 3.75 -10.36
N CYS A 71 0.09 2.85 -11.34
CA CYS A 71 -0.52 3.08 -12.65
C CYS A 71 -0.90 1.81 -13.41
N ASN A 72 -1.68 2.00 -14.48
CA ASN A 72 -2.09 0.95 -15.43
C ASN A 72 -2.87 -0.22 -14.79
N GLY A 73 -3.54 0.06 -13.67
CA GLY A 73 -4.28 -0.91 -12.86
C GLY A 73 -5.28 -0.21 -11.93
N ALA A 74 -5.69 -0.90 -10.87
CA ALA A 74 -6.57 -0.35 -9.84
C ALA A 74 -5.88 0.76 -9.03
N SER A 75 -6.62 1.38 -8.11
CA SER A 75 -6.13 2.44 -7.23
C SER A 75 -6.21 2.05 -5.74
N ILE A 76 -5.97 3.03 -4.88
CA ILE A 76 -5.97 2.92 -3.43
C ILE A 76 -7.38 3.19 -2.89
N THR A 77 -7.78 2.37 -1.92
CA THR A 77 -9.07 2.48 -1.23
C THR A 77 -8.82 2.59 0.28
N ILE A 78 -9.35 3.65 0.88
CA ILE A 78 -9.33 3.88 2.33
C ILE A 78 -10.77 3.87 2.82
N GLN A 79 -11.17 2.78 3.48
CA GLN A 79 -12.52 2.62 4.02
C GLN A 79 -12.42 2.17 5.47
N PHE A 80 -13.23 2.78 6.34
CA PHE A 80 -13.26 2.48 7.78
C PHE A 80 -11.88 2.54 8.48
N ALA A 81 -10.95 3.33 7.95
CA ALA A 81 -9.61 3.52 8.48
C ALA A 81 -9.39 4.97 8.96
N LYS A 82 -8.46 5.13 9.91
CA LYS A 82 -8.06 6.43 10.47
C LYS A 82 -6.53 6.55 10.46
N ASN A 83 -6.06 7.79 10.54
CA ASN A 83 -4.64 8.12 10.64
C ASN A 83 -3.82 7.51 9.48
N VAL A 84 -4.24 7.82 8.25
CA VAL A 84 -3.55 7.40 7.02
C VAL A 84 -2.93 8.64 6.35
N ILE A 85 -1.63 8.58 6.06
CA ILE A 85 -0.89 9.58 5.29
C ILE A 85 -0.35 8.88 4.04
N ILE A 86 -0.61 9.45 2.87
CA ILE A 86 -0.04 9.00 1.60
C ILE A 86 0.66 10.21 0.99
N HIS A 87 1.97 10.08 0.74
CA HIS A 87 2.80 11.23 0.41
C HIS A 87 3.80 10.91 -0.70
N ASP A 88 3.96 11.85 -1.65
CA ASP A 88 4.96 11.83 -2.73
C ASP A 88 4.80 10.70 -3.79
N HIS A 89 3.57 10.20 -3.99
CA HIS A 89 3.27 9.17 -4.99
C HIS A 89 2.74 9.76 -6.30
N GLN A 90 3.11 9.16 -7.43
CA GLN A 90 2.50 9.45 -8.74
C GLN A 90 1.40 8.43 -9.06
N ILE A 91 0.13 8.81 -8.88
CA ILE A 91 -1.02 7.92 -9.10
C ILE A 91 -1.77 8.37 -10.35
N HIS A 92 -1.78 7.54 -11.40
CA HIS A 92 -2.27 7.94 -12.71
C HIS A 92 -2.63 6.73 -13.60
N TYR A 93 -3.35 6.95 -14.71
CA TYR A 93 -3.85 5.90 -15.61
C TYR A 93 -4.59 4.76 -14.87
N ILE A 94 -5.49 5.14 -13.96
CA ILE A 94 -6.29 4.19 -13.18
C ILE A 94 -7.39 3.57 -14.04
N ILE A 95 -7.51 2.25 -13.96
CA ILE A 95 -8.47 1.45 -14.70
C ILE A 95 -9.38 0.73 -13.70
N PRO A 96 -10.72 0.77 -13.86
CA PRO A 96 -11.63 0.01 -13.02
C PRO A 96 -11.28 -1.49 -13.04
N ALA A 97 -11.03 -2.06 -11.87
CA ALA A 97 -10.79 -3.49 -11.72
C ALA A 97 -12.09 -4.22 -11.41
N LYS A 98 -12.12 -5.52 -11.72
CA LYS A 98 -13.20 -6.38 -11.23
C LYS A 98 -12.99 -6.63 -9.73
N GLY A 99 -14.09 -6.65 -8.99
CA GLY A 99 -14.11 -7.10 -7.61
C GLY A 99 -13.63 -8.54 -7.45
N GLY A 100 -13.39 -8.94 -6.20
CA GLY A 100 -12.92 -10.28 -5.86
C GLY A 100 -12.39 -10.37 -4.43
N MET A 101 -11.71 -11.48 -4.15
CA MET A 101 -11.09 -11.71 -2.84
C MET A 101 -9.82 -10.87 -2.71
N ILE A 102 -9.83 -9.91 -1.79
CA ILE A 102 -8.72 -8.98 -1.56
C ILE A 102 -8.25 -9.09 -0.10
N LYS A 103 -6.93 -9.11 0.11
CA LYS A 103 -6.30 -8.93 1.41
C LYS A 103 -6.54 -7.49 1.87
N ASP A 104 -7.38 -7.32 2.88
CA ASP A 104 -7.83 -6.03 3.42
C ASP A 104 -7.56 -5.87 4.92
N GLY A 105 -6.90 -6.85 5.53
CA GLY A 105 -6.32 -6.79 6.87
C GLY A 105 -5.35 -7.95 7.11
N GLU A 106 -4.51 -7.85 8.13
CA GLU A 106 -3.41 -8.81 8.39
C GLU A 106 -3.89 -10.27 8.43
N ASN A 107 -5.06 -10.49 9.04
CA ASN A 107 -5.69 -11.81 9.17
C ASN A 107 -7.07 -11.88 8.51
N HIS A 108 -7.35 -10.99 7.55
CA HIS A 108 -8.66 -10.90 6.91
C HIS A 108 -8.56 -10.80 5.38
N HIS A 109 -9.58 -11.34 4.72
CA HIS A 109 -9.84 -11.18 3.30
C HIS A 109 -11.30 -10.79 3.12
N GLY A 110 -11.55 -9.72 2.40
CA GLY A 110 -12.90 -9.28 2.05
C GLY A 110 -13.25 -9.62 0.62
N LEU A 111 -14.56 -9.69 0.35
CA LEU A 111 -15.09 -9.63 -0.99
C LEU A 111 -15.40 -8.16 -1.29
N TRP A 112 -14.67 -7.60 -2.24
CA TRP A 112 -14.76 -6.20 -2.67
C TRP A 112 -15.21 -6.10 -4.12
#